data_AF-A0A7C3RG16-F1
#
_entry.id   AF-A0A7C3RG16-F1
#
_cell.length_a   1.000
_cell.length_b   1.000
_cell.length_c   1.000
_cell.angle_alpha   90.00
_cell.angle_beta   90.00
_cell.angle_gamma   90.00
#
_symmetry.space_group_name_H-M   'P 1'
#
loop_
_entity.id
_entity.type
_entity.pdbx_description
1 polymer ?
#
loop_
_entity_poly.entity_id
_entity_poly.type
_entity_poly.pdbx_seq_one_letter_code
_entity_poly.pdbx_strand_id
1 'polypeptide(L)'
;MTAANNDIYKRLLETLWRRQLTEAEAAELRSWLAAHPEAMAELAAEEDLTAVLSRLEDKPVSPDFTARVLAAVECEAPRSTATVDWLIGHVARLGWAAKAALAVLVFGLGVFGVHQYRVVTRTRLAESVAVLAKVDQLPGPDVLVDYDTIRRFGQLPPPDTELLALLK
;
A
#
# COMPACT_ATOMS: atom_id res chain seq x y z
N MET A 1 -14.85 29.67 -6.87
CA MET A 1 -15.38 29.83 -5.50
C MET A 1 -16.06 28.52 -5.09
N THR A 2 -15.30 27.41 -5.06
CA THR A 2 -15.85 26.03 -5.15
C THR A 2 -15.14 25.00 -4.27
N ALA A 3 -14.02 25.33 -3.62
CA ALA A 3 -13.31 24.40 -2.73
C ALA A 3 -14.03 24.24 -1.37
N ALA A 4 -14.37 25.36 -0.71
CA ALA A 4 -14.98 25.35 0.62
C ALA A 4 -16.38 24.70 0.69
N ASN A 5 -17.14 24.68 -0.42
CA ASN A 5 -18.50 24.11 -0.42
C ASN A 5 -18.51 22.57 -0.53
N ASN A 6 -17.43 21.98 -1.05
CA ASN A 6 -17.24 20.52 -1.11
C ASN A 6 -16.85 19.97 0.29
N ASP A 7 -16.13 20.78 1.07
CA ASP A 7 -15.68 20.39 2.41
C ASP A 7 -16.85 20.20 3.40
N ILE A 8 -17.92 21.00 3.27
CA ILE A 8 -19.14 20.86 4.08
C ILE A 8 -19.85 19.54 3.77
N TYR A 9 -20.04 19.22 2.49
CA TYR A 9 -20.65 17.96 2.06
C TYR A 9 -19.84 16.75 2.53
N LYS A 10 -18.52 16.75 2.32
CA LYS A 10 -17.64 15.67 2.78
C LYS A 10 -17.69 15.47 4.29
N ARG A 11 -17.70 16.56 5.07
CA ARG A 11 -17.81 16.49 6.53
C ARG A 11 -19.14 15.87 6.97
N LEU A 12 -20.24 16.24 6.32
CA LEU A 12 -21.56 15.67 6.60
C LEU A 12 -21.61 14.18 6.24
N LEU A 13 -21.00 13.77 5.13
CA LEU A 13 -20.90 12.37 4.71
C LEU A 13 -20.03 11.54 5.66
N GLU A 14 -18.88 12.07 6.10
CA GLU A 14 -18.04 11.41 7.10
C GLU A 14 -18.80 11.25 8.43
N THR A 15 -19.60 12.26 8.80
CA THR A 15 -20.44 12.19 10.00
C THR A 15 -21.48 11.08 9.83
N LEU A 16 -22.14 10.99 8.67
CA LEU A 16 -23.11 9.95 8.30
C LEU A 16 -22.56 8.54 8.48
N TRP A 17 -21.32 8.30 8.03
CA TRP A 17 -20.68 6.99 8.14
C TRP A 17 -20.34 6.60 9.58
N ARG A 18 -20.06 7.57 10.45
CA ARG A 18 -19.72 7.31 11.87
C ARG A 18 -20.95 7.21 12.75
N ARG A 19 -21.97 8.03 12.49
CA ARG A 19 -23.22 8.11 13.27
C ARG A 19 -24.35 8.69 12.44
N GLN A 20 -25.58 8.48 12.90
CA GLN A 20 -26.74 9.15 12.30
C GLN A 20 -26.64 10.68 12.45
N LEU A 21 -26.98 11.43 11.40
CA LEU A 21 -27.03 12.90 11.43
C LEU A 21 -28.14 13.37 12.36
N THR A 22 -27.89 14.50 13.03
CA THR A 22 -28.93 15.23 13.74
C THR A 22 -29.86 15.96 12.76
N GLU A 23 -31.05 16.36 13.20
CA GLU A 23 -32.02 17.03 12.32
C GLU A 23 -31.47 18.35 11.74
N ALA A 24 -30.63 19.07 12.49
CA ALA A 24 -29.99 20.29 12.01
C ALA A 24 -28.98 20.01 10.88
N GLU A 25 -28.14 18.98 11.04
CA GLU A 25 -27.17 18.56 10.03
C GLU A 25 -27.87 17.98 8.79
N ALA A 26 -28.99 17.27 8.97
CA ALA A 26 -29.81 16.75 7.87
C ALA A 26 -30.48 17.89 7.07
N ALA A 27 -30.94 18.96 7.75
CA ALA A 27 -31.46 20.14 7.08
C ALA A 27 -30.37 20.87 6.27
N GLU A 28 -29.16 20.95 6.81
CA GLU A 28 -27.99 21.51 6.11
C GLU A 28 -27.66 20.69 4.85
N LEU A 29 -27.62 19.36 4.95
CA LEU A 29 -27.42 18.47 3.80
C LEU A 29 -28.50 18.64 2.72
N ARG A 30 -29.78 18.69 3.12
CA ARG A 30 -30.90 18.92 2.17
C ARG A 30 -30.78 20.26 1.46
N SER A 31 -30.38 21.31 2.18
CA SER A 31 -30.18 22.65 1.60
C SER A 31 -29.04 22.66 0.58
N TRP A 32 -27.98 21.89 0.85
CA TRP A 32 -26.84 21.76 -0.06
C TRP A 32 -27.19 20.92 -1.30
N LEU A 33 -27.91 19.80 -1.13
CA LEU A 33 -28.38 18.98 -2.24
C LEU A 33 -29.36 19.71 -3.16
N ALA A 34 -30.17 20.64 -2.63
CA ALA A 34 -31.03 21.48 -3.45
C ALA A 34 -30.23 22.38 -4.42
N ALA A 35 -28.99 22.73 -4.05
CA ALA A 35 -28.06 23.47 -4.92
C ALA A 35 -27.21 22.55 -5.81
N HIS A 36 -27.10 21.26 -5.47
CA HIS A 36 -26.23 20.27 -6.11
C HIS A 36 -26.97 18.94 -6.39
N PRO A 37 -27.95 18.94 -7.33
CA PRO A 37 -28.74 17.74 -7.64
C PRO A 37 -27.88 16.59 -8.19
N GLU A 38 -26.70 16.88 -8.76
CA GLU A 38 -25.73 15.89 -9.21
C GLU A 38 -25.26 14.95 -8.09
N ALA A 39 -25.18 15.44 -6.86
CA ALA A 39 -24.73 14.67 -5.70
C ALA A 39 -25.84 13.79 -5.09
N MET A 40 -27.10 13.97 -5.51
CA MET A 40 -28.20 13.11 -5.03
C MET A 40 -28.01 11.65 -5.44
N ALA A 41 -27.49 11.41 -6.65
CA ALA A 41 -27.26 10.05 -7.14
C ALA A 41 -26.13 9.35 -6.37
N GLU A 42 -25.07 10.09 -6.03
CA GLU A 42 -23.95 9.58 -5.22
C GLU A 42 -24.41 9.26 -3.80
N LEU A 43 -25.16 10.16 -3.16
CA LEU A 43 -25.69 9.93 -1.82
C LEU A 43 -26.65 8.72 -1.76
N ALA A 44 -27.52 8.54 -2.76
CA ALA A 44 -28.41 7.38 -2.82
C ALA A 44 -27.63 6.06 -2.94
N ALA A 45 -26.50 6.04 -3.65
CA ALA A 45 -25.63 4.87 -3.75
C ALA A 45 -24.94 4.56 -2.41
N GLU A 46 -24.49 5.59 -1.68
CA GLU A 46 -23.91 5.46 -0.34
C GLU A 46 -24.93 4.93 0.69
N GLU A 47 -26.17 5.39 0.64
CA GLU A 47 -27.26 4.90 1.50
C GLU A 47 -27.57 3.42 1.22
N ASP A 48 -27.65 3.02 -0.05
CA ASP A 48 -27.88 1.62 -0.43
C ASP A 48 -26.71 0.73 0.01
N LEU A 49 -25.46 1.18 -0.21
CA LEU A 49 -24.27 0.49 0.26
C LEU A 49 -24.30 0.31 1.80
N THR A 50 -24.63 1.36 2.54
CA THR A 50 -24.74 1.31 4.00
C THR A 50 -25.84 0.34 4.43
N ALA A 51 -26.98 0.32 3.73
CA ALA A 51 -28.07 -0.61 3.99
C ALA A 51 -27.69 -2.07 3.71
N VAL A 52 -26.86 -2.34 2.69
CA VAL A 52 -26.31 -3.67 2.42
C VAL A 52 -25.29 -4.06 3.49
N LEU A 53 -24.37 -3.15 3.84
CA LEU A 53 -23.31 -3.40 4.82
C LEU A 53 -23.85 -3.63 6.22
N SER A 54 -24.89 -2.91 6.63
CA SER A 54 -25.54 -3.10 7.94
C SER A 54 -26.22 -4.46 8.12
N ARG A 55 -26.45 -5.21 7.02
CA ARG A 55 -26.98 -6.58 7.06
C ARG A 55 -25.89 -7.63 7.25
N LEU A 56 -24.61 -7.26 7.15
CA LEU A 56 -23.52 -8.21 7.40
C LEU A 56 -23.50 -8.57 8.88
N GLU A 57 -23.41 -9.86 9.16
CA GLU A 57 -23.26 -10.37 10.52
C GLU A 57 -21.89 -9.96 11.08
N ASP A 58 -21.89 -9.39 12.28
CA ASP A 58 -20.65 -9.09 13.00
C ASP A 58 -20.03 -10.39 13.50
N LYS A 59 -19.16 -10.97 12.67
CA LYS A 59 -18.52 -12.26 12.97
C LYS A 59 -17.40 -12.05 13.98
N PRO A 60 -17.43 -12.73 15.14
CA PRO A 60 -16.36 -12.60 16.11
C PRO A 60 -15.03 -13.06 15.51
N VAL A 61 -13.97 -12.35 15.89
CA VAL A 61 -12.59 -12.74 15.55
C VAL A 61 -12.32 -14.15 16.10
N SER A 62 -11.58 -14.97 15.33
CA SER A 62 -11.17 -16.30 15.77
C SER A 62 -10.40 -16.22 17.10
N PRO A 63 -10.65 -17.10 18.09
CA PRO A 63 -9.96 -17.06 19.38
C PRO A 63 -8.43 -17.20 19.24
N ASP A 64 -7.98 -17.95 18.24
CA ASP A 64 -6.55 -18.17 17.95
C ASP A 64 -5.96 -17.14 16.97
N PHE A 65 -6.64 -16.02 16.71
CA PHE A 65 -6.16 -15.04 15.73
C PHE A 65 -4.73 -14.60 16.02
N THR A 66 -4.43 -14.21 17.26
CA THR A 66 -3.10 -13.76 17.67
C THR A 66 -2.06 -14.85 17.47
N ALA A 67 -2.38 -16.10 17.85
CA ALA A 67 -1.46 -17.24 17.68
C ALA A 67 -1.17 -17.49 16.19
N ARG A 68 -2.17 -17.40 15.32
CA ARG A 68 -2.01 -17.57 13.87
C ARG A 68 -1.21 -16.43 13.24
N VAL A 69 -1.40 -15.19 13.70
CA VAL A 69 -0.63 -14.02 13.24
C VAL A 69 0.83 -14.16 13.63
N LEU A 70 1.12 -14.49 14.91
CA LEU A 70 2.49 -14.67 15.37
C LEU A 70 3.18 -15.81 14.62
N ALA A 71 2.52 -16.95 14.43
CA ALA A 71 3.06 -18.06 13.64
C ALA A 71 3.33 -17.66 12.18
N ALA A 72 2.46 -16.86 11.56
CA ALA A 72 2.66 -16.37 10.19
C ALA A 72 3.86 -15.42 10.09
N VAL A 73 4.03 -14.51 11.07
CA VAL A 73 5.18 -13.59 11.13
C VAL A 73 6.48 -14.37 11.37
N GLU A 74 6.48 -15.38 12.23
CA GLU A 74 7.63 -16.26 12.46
C GLU A 74 7.99 -17.08 11.21
N CYS A 75 7.00 -17.50 10.40
CA CYS A 75 7.24 -18.17 9.12
C CYS A 75 7.77 -17.24 8.01
N GLU A 76 7.64 -15.92 8.14
CA GLU A 76 8.23 -14.92 7.25
C GLU A 76 9.75 -14.74 7.53
N ALA A 77 10.29 -15.39 8.57
CA ALA A 77 11.73 -15.57 8.73
C ALA A 77 12.33 -16.24 7.47
N PRO A 78 13.58 -15.92 7.10
CA PRO A 78 14.13 -16.29 5.79
C PRO A 78 13.93 -17.77 5.51
N ARG A 79 13.16 -18.05 4.44
CA ARG A 79 12.89 -19.40 3.91
C ARG A 79 14.16 -20.23 4.07
N SER A 80 14.06 -21.32 4.82
CA SER A 80 15.22 -22.14 5.19
C SER A 80 16.15 -22.34 3.99
N THR A 81 17.42 -21.98 4.15
CA THR A 81 18.45 -22.12 3.11
C THR A 81 18.78 -23.58 2.81
N ALA A 82 18.11 -24.54 3.43
CA ALA A 82 18.35 -25.97 3.32
C ALA A 82 18.46 -26.45 1.85
N THR A 83 17.63 -25.93 0.96
CA THR A 83 17.69 -26.28 -0.47
C THR A 83 18.91 -25.67 -1.17
N VAL A 84 19.31 -24.46 -0.77
CA VAL A 84 20.48 -23.75 -1.31
C VAL A 84 21.79 -24.39 -0.82
N ASP A 85 21.86 -24.74 0.47
CA ASP A 85 23.02 -25.41 1.08
C ASP A 85 23.26 -26.80 0.46
N TRP A 86 22.18 -27.55 0.18
CA TRP A 86 22.28 -28.84 -0.50
C TRP A 86 22.84 -28.70 -1.94
N LEU A 87 22.36 -27.69 -2.69
CA LEU A 87 22.83 -27.39 -4.04
C LEU A 87 24.31 -26.96 -4.05
N ILE A 88 24.73 -26.12 -3.10
CA ILE A 88 26.12 -25.68 -2.95
C ILE A 88 27.03 -26.89 -2.67
N GLY A 89 26.61 -27.81 -1.80
CA GLY A 89 27.34 -29.05 -1.51
C GLY A 89 27.52 -29.97 -2.73
N HIS A 90 26.52 -30.05 -3.60
CA HIS A 90 26.61 -30.80 -4.85
C HIS A 90 27.57 -30.14 -5.86
N VAL A 91 27.49 -28.83 -6.05
CA VAL A 91 28.38 -28.08 -6.95
C VAL A 91 29.83 -28.12 -6.45
N ALA A 92 30.06 -28.13 -5.15
CA ALA A 92 31.40 -28.25 -4.56
C ALA A 92 32.11 -29.56 -4.94
N ARG A 93 31.35 -30.66 -5.16
CA ARG A 93 31.88 -31.97 -5.61
C ARG A 93 32.16 -32.05 -7.11
N LEU A 94 31.72 -31.08 -7.91
CA LEU A 94 32.01 -31.05 -9.34
C LEU A 94 33.47 -30.59 -9.60
N GLY A 95 34.09 -31.16 -10.63
CA GLY A 95 35.43 -30.76 -11.08
C GLY A 95 35.49 -29.29 -11.53
N TRP A 96 36.69 -28.70 -11.50
CA TRP A 96 36.91 -27.28 -11.81
C TRP A 96 36.37 -26.85 -13.19
N ALA A 97 36.41 -27.73 -14.18
CA ALA A 97 35.84 -27.49 -15.51
C ALA A 97 34.31 -27.27 -15.47
N ALA A 98 33.58 -28.07 -14.69
CA ALA A 98 32.13 -27.95 -14.60
C ALA A 98 31.71 -26.76 -13.73
N LYS A 99 32.51 -26.41 -12.71
CA LYS A 99 32.36 -25.15 -11.94
C LYS A 99 32.54 -23.92 -12.83
N ALA A 100 33.55 -23.92 -13.70
CA ALA A 100 33.79 -22.84 -14.65
C ALA A 100 32.65 -22.72 -15.68
N ALA A 101 32.16 -23.83 -16.23
CA ALA A 101 31.03 -23.83 -17.15
C ALA A 101 29.75 -23.28 -16.50
N LEU A 102 29.46 -23.67 -15.24
CA LEU A 102 28.33 -23.14 -14.48
C LEU A 102 28.49 -21.64 -14.20
N ALA A 103 29.69 -21.18 -13.83
CA ALA A 103 29.97 -19.77 -13.61
C ALA A 103 29.74 -18.93 -14.87
N VAL A 104 30.20 -19.42 -16.04
CA VAL A 104 29.94 -18.77 -17.33
C VAL A 104 28.46 -18.74 -17.66
N LEU A 105 27.71 -19.82 -17.38
CA LEU A 105 26.27 -19.89 -17.60
C LEU A 105 25.52 -18.87 -16.72
N VAL A 106 25.80 -18.84 -15.42
CA VAL A 106 25.18 -17.92 -14.46
C VAL A 106 25.52 -16.47 -14.81
N PHE A 107 26.77 -16.20 -15.15
CA PHE A 107 27.21 -14.87 -15.55
C PHE A 107 26.54 -14.44 -16.87
N GLY A 108 26.44 -15.34 -17.85
CA GLY A 108 25.75 -15.10 -19.11
C GLY A 108 24.26 -14.80 -18.90
N LEU A 109 23.57 -15.58 -18.07
CA LEU A 109 22.17 -15.35 -17.71
C LEU A 109 21.97 -14.03 -16.95
N GLY A 110 22.90 -13.70 -16.04
CA GLY A 110 22.88 -12.44 -15.30
C GLY A 110 23.06 -11.22 -16.21
N VAL A 111 24.08 -11.24 -17.09
CA VAL A 111 24.33 -10.18 -18.06
C VAL A 111 23.16 -10.05 -19.04
N PHE A 112 22.61 -11.17 -19.51
CA PHE A 112 21.45 -11.18 -20.40
C PHE A 112 20.19 -10.62 -19.71
N GLY A 113 19.94 -11.00 -18.46
CA GLY A 113 18.83 -10.49 -17.67
C GLY A 113 18.93 -8.99 -17.41
N VAL A 114 20.12 -8.48 -17.06
CA VAL A 114 20.38 -7.04 -16.90
C VAL A 114 20.16 -6.31 -18.22
N HIS A 115 20.61 -6.88 -19.35
CA HIS A 115 20.40 -6.27 -20.66
C HIS A 115 18.92 -6.18 -21.02
N GLN A 116 18.16 -7.27 -20.84
CA GLN A 116 16.71 -7.30 -21.07
C GLN A 116 15.96 -6.32 -20.17
N TYR A 117 16.31 -6.28 -18.88
CA TYR A 117 15.72 -5.33 -17.94
C TYR A 117 16.00 -3.88 -18.36
N ARG A 118 17.22 -3.56 -18.80
CA ARG A 118 17.56 -2.20 -19.26
C ARG A 118 16.82 -1.82 -20.54
N VAL A 119 16.61 -2.75 -21.47
CA VAL A 119 15.88 -2.49 -22.72
C VAL A 119 14.39 -2.26 -22.45
N VAL A 120 13.75 -3.14 -21.68
CA VAL A 120 12.31 -3.03 -21.36
C VAL A 120 12.00 -1.86 -20.43
N THR A 121 12.90 -1.55 -19.49
CA THR A 121 12.71 -0.39 -18.59
C THR A 121 12.84 0.92 -19.37
N ARG A 122 13.75 1.00 -20.35
CA ARG A 122 13.92 2.20 -21.18
C ARG A 122 12.70 2.48 -22.05
N THR A 123 12.05 1.47 -22.62
CA THR A 123 10.83 1.68 -23.42
C THR A 123 9.66 2.13 -22.54
N ARG A 124 9.48 1.51 -21.36
CA ARG A 124 8.45 1.94 -20.40
C ARG A 124 8.68 3.36 -19.88
N LEU A 125 9.93 3.72 -19.56
CA LEU A 125 10.25 5.08 -19.13
C LEU A 125 10.05 6.10 -20.26
N ALA A 126 10.40 5.76 -21.50
CA ALA A 126 10.17 6.65 -22.64
C ALA A 126 8.67 6.90 -22.88
N GLU A 127 7.84 5.88 -22.72
CA GLU A 127 6.38 5.98 -22.81
C GLU A 127 5.81 6.82 -21.66
N SER A 128 6.21 6.56 -20.41
CA SER A 128 5.79 7.35 -19.25
C SER A 128 6.25 8.81 -19.34
N VAL A 129 7.46 9.08 -19.81
CA VAL A 129 7.97 10.45 -20.02
C VAL A 129 7.23 11.14 -21.17
N ALA A 130 6.89 10.43 -22.25
CA ALA A 130 6.09 11.00 -23.33
C ALA A 130 4.65 11.32 -22.91
N VAL A 131 4.07 10.52 -22.01
CA VAL A 131 2.76 10.80 -21.39
C VAL A 131 2.84 11.99 -20.45
N LEU A 132 3.87 12.07 -19.61
CA LEU A 132 4.09 13.19 -18.69
C LEU A 132 4.45 14.49 -19.41
N ALA A 133 5.22 14.43 -20.50
CA ALA A 133 5.55 15.59 -21.33
C ALA A 133 4.33 16.15 -22.09
N LYS A 134 3.26 15.37 -22.24
CA LYS A 134 1.96 15.83 -22.78
C LYS A 134 1.09 16.50 -21.73
N VAL A 135 1.46 16.44 -20.44
CA VAL A 135 0.73 17.12 -19.37
C VAL A 135 1.39 18.49 -19.17
N ASP A 136 0.69 19.55 -19.56
CA ASP A 136 1.18 20.93 -19.61
C ASP A 136 1.49 21.54 -18.21
N GLN A 137 1.14 20.83 -17.13
CA GLN A 137 1.39 21.24 -15.75
C GLN A 137 1.72 20.03 -14.87
N LEU A 138 3.01 19.77 -14.69
CA LEU A 138 3.48 18.92 -13.59
C LEU A 138 3.65 19.78 -12.33
N PRO A 139 3.13 19.35 -11.16
CA PRO A 139 3.49 19.94 -9.88
C PRO A 139 5.00 19.92 -9.69
N GLY A 140 5.57 21.00 -9.16
CA GLY A 140 7.00 21.11 -8.90
C GLY A 140 7.52 19.99 -7.99
N PRO A 141 8.83 19.67 -8.06
CA PRO A 141 9.44 18.60 -7.26
C PRO A 141 9.27 18.80 -5.74
N ASP A 142 8.91 20.00 -5.30
CA ASP A 142 8.61 20.34 -3.92
C ASP A 142 7.44 19.51 -3.33
N VAL A 143 6.49 19.04 -4.15
CA VAL A 143 5.39 18.19 -3.68
C VAL A 143 5.87 16.80 -3.21
N LEU A 144 7.04 16.37 -3.67
CA LEU A 144 7.63 15.09 -3.24
C LEU A 144 8.35 15.19 -1.88
N VAL A 145 8.60 16.41 -1.38
CA VAL A 145 9.23 16.65 -0.07
C VAL A 145 8.30 16.22 1.07
N ASP A 146 6.99 16.37 0.89
CA ASP A 146 5.99 15.93 1.88
C ASP A 146 5.97 14.40 2.01
N TYR A 147 6.28 13.67 0.94
CA TYR A 147 6.35 12.21 0.97
C TYR A 147 7.53 11.69 1.80
N ASP A 148 8.70 12.35 1.71
CA ASP A 148 9.85 12.05 2.57
C ASP A 148 9.55 12.35 4.06
N THR A 149 8.72 13.36 4.31
CA THR A 149 8.26 13.72 5.65
C THR A 149 7.34 12.64 6.23
N ILE A 150 6.35 12.16 5.47
CA ILE A 150 5.47 11.05 5.87
C ILE A 150 6.27 9.78 6.14
N ARG A 151 7.29 9.50 5.31
CA ARG A 151 8.15 8.32 5.47
C ARG A 151 8.95 8.34 6.78
N ARG A 152 9.36 9.52 7.25
CA ARG A 152 10.08 9.66 8.53
C ARG A 152 9.19 9.39 9.74
N PHE A 153 7.89 9.66 9.66
CA PHE A 153 6.95 9.35 10.74
C PHE A 153 6.74 7.84 10.98
N GLY A 154 6.97 7.00 9.97
CA GLY A 154 6.89 5.54 10.10
C GLY A 154 8.09 4.89 10.79
N GLN A 155 9.16 5.64 11.05
CA GLN A 155 10.33 5.15 11.79
C GLN A 155 10.12 5.42 13.28
N LEU A 156 9.52 4.45 13.97
CA LEU A 156 9.43 4.46 15.43
C LEU A 156 10.86 4.45 16.02
N PRO A 157 11.15 5.30 17.03
CA PRO A 157 12.37 5.18 17.81
C PRO A 157 12.49 3.77 18.39
N PRO A 158 13.71 3.21 18.51
CA PRO A 158 13.90 1.95 19.21
C PRO A 158 13.31 2.06 20.63
N PRO A 159 12.67 1.00 21.14
CA PRO A 159 11.99 1.02 22.43
C PRO A 159 12.95 1.43 23.55
N ASP A 160 12.51 2.35 24.39
CA ASP A 160 13.30 2.90 25.48
C ASP A 160 13.52 1.84 26.56
N THR A 161 14.70 1.22 26.53
CA THR A 161 15.06 0.11 27.40
C THR A 161 15.17 0.53 28.87
N GLU A 162 15.34 1.81 29.16
CA GLU A 162 15.38 2.34 30.53
C GLU A 162 13.97 2.36 31.15
N LEU A 163 12.96 2.76 30.38
CA LEU A 163 11.55 2.70 30.81
C LEU A 163 11.06 1.25 30.99
N LEU A 164 11.51 0.33 30.14
CA LEU A 164 11.20 -1.10 30.27
C LEU A 164 11.85 -1.74 31.50
N ALA A 165 13.00 -1.24 31.94
CA ALA A 165 13.68 -1.75 33.14
C ALA A 165 12.99 -1.31 34.45
N LEU A 166 12.25 -0.20 34.44
CA LEU A 166 11.48 0.31 35.58
C LEU A 166 10.14 -0.40 35.78
N LEU A 167 9.67 -1.15 34.79
CA LEU A 167 8.39 -1.86 34.82
C LEU A 167 8.49 -3.31 35.36
N LYS A 168 9.65 -3.66 35.95
CA LYS A 168 9.97 -4.98 36.49
C LYS A 168 10.16 -4.91 38.00
#